data_AF-A0A4Q2SSH6-F1
#
_entry.id   AF-A0A4Q2SSH6-F1
#
_cell.length_a   1.000
_cell.length_b   1.000
_cell.length_c   1.000
_cell.angle_alpha   90.00
_cell.angle_beta   90.00
_cell.angle_gamma   90.00
#
_symmetry.space_group_name_H-M   'P 1'
#
loop_
_entity.id
_entity.type
_entity.pdbx_description
1 polymer ?
#
loop_
_entity_poly.entity_id
_entity_poly.type
_entity_poly.pdbx_seq_one_letter_code
_entity_poly.pdbx_strand_id
1 'polypeptide(L)'
;MAKRLFLLHIGPDAAEVPAMRDALALGRIAVPDADPEVFDHAGIEIRRTHKAEGLKRKQVEGAWAMVCRRAHKAKSDCFVSMPAFFDATSEQAALALDGLAGFKVVLVVTSGFAVPPPAAWLSLVKADRVHVLPDNLPDEMLAAQVARIALIEEEARLDKRLAKISRRRKQVNKRLAA
;
A
#
# COMPACT_ATOMS: atom_id res chain seq x y z
N MET A 1 7.01 1.38 -18.18
CA MET A 1 6.50 0.16 -17.48
C MET A 1 5.31 0.54 -16.63
N ALA A 2 4.34 -0.35 -16.41
CA ALA A 2 3.30 -0.11 -15.41
C ALA A 2 3.96 0.00 -14.03
N LYS A 3 3.50 0.92 -13.19
CA LYS A 3 3.99 1.02 -11.82
C LYS A 3 3.52 -0.22 -11.03
N ARG A 4 4.40 -0.76 -10.20
CA ARG A 4 4.07 -1.80 -9.21
C ARG A 4 3.09 -1.25 -8.18
N LEU A 5 2.20 -2.09 -7.65
CA LEU A 5 1.28 -1.73 -6.59
C LEU A 5 2.02 -1.67 -5.25
N PHE A 6 1.59 -0.73 -4.42
CA PHE A 6 1.90 -0.70 -3.00
C PHE A 6 0.57 -0.60 -2.26
N LEU A 7 0.14 -1.73 -1.69
CA LEU A 7 -1.08 -1.88 -0.91
C LEU A 7 -0.72 -1.48 0.54
N LEU A 8 -1.03 -0.24 0.89
CA LEU A 8 -0.77 0.30 2.22
C LEU A 8 -2.02 0.10 3.07
N HIS A 9 -1.94 -0.81 4.05
CA HIS A 9 -2.98 -1.00 5.03
C HIS A 9 -2.86 0.00 6.18
N ILE A 10 -3.99 0.64 6.50
CA ILE A 10 -4.12 1.65 7.55
C ILE A 10 -5.41 1.36 8.31
N GLY A 11 -5.30 1.13 9.61
CA GLY A 11 -6.43 0.74 10.44
C GLY A 11 -6.07 0.87 11.91
N PRO A 12 -7.04 1.03 12.82
CA PRO A 12 -6.72 0.97 14.24
C PRO A 12 -6.19 -0.41 14.64
N ASP A 13 -6.62 -1.45 13.91
CA ASP A 13 -6.28 -2.83 14.21
C ASP A 13 -4.94 -3.24 13.58
N ALA A 14 -4.12 -3.91 14.38
CA ALA A 14 -2.94 -4.60 13.88
C ALA A 14 -3.35 -5.79 13.00
N ALA A 15 -2.58 -6.01 11.93
CA ALA A 15 -2.72 -7.19 11.10
C ALA A 15 -1.53 -8.12 11.36
N GLU A 16 -1.78 -9.40 11.58
CA GLU A 16 -0.73 -10.41 11.72
C GLU A 16 -0.17 -10.79 10.34
N VAL A 17 0.63 -9.89 9.77
CA VAL A 17 1.20 -10.03 8.43
C VAL A 17 1.92 -11.38 8.19
N PRO A 18 2.65 -11.97 9.16
CA PRO A 18 3.20 -13.32 8.99
C PRO A 18 2.15 -14.38 8.69
N ALA A 19 0.97 -14.33 9.35
CA ALA A 19 -0.12 -15.27 9.12
C ALA A 19 -0.80 -15.08 7.75
N MET A 20 -0.72 -13.88 7.18
CA MET A 20 -1.28 -13.56 5.87
C MET A 20 -0.37 -13.96 4.69
N ARG A 21 0.89 -14.33 4.95
CA ARG A 21 1.95 -14.44 3.94
C ARG A 21 1.60 -15.38 2.79
N ASP A 22 1.04 -16.55 3.09
CA ASP A 22 0.72 -17.56 2.07
C ASP A 22 -0.40 -17.09 1.15
N ALA A 23 -1.45 -16.49 1.71
CA ALA A 23 -2.54 -15.91 0.94
C ALA A 23 -2.08 -14.75 0.04
N LEU A 24 -1.19 -13.89 0.54
CA LEU A 24 -0.59 -12.80 -0.24
C LEU A 24 0.31 -13.34 -1.38
N ALA A 25 1.06 -14.41 -1.12
CA ALA A 25 1.95 -15.02 -2.10
C ALA A 25 1.19 -15.61 -3.32
N LEU A 26 -0.03 -16.14 -3.12
CA LEU A 26 -0.90 -16.58 -4.22
C LEU A 26 -1.21 -15.43 -5.20
N GLY A 27 -1.36 -14.21 -4.69
CA GLY A 27 -1.53 -12.99 -5.47
C GLY A 27 -0.23 -12.38 -6.01
N ARG A 28 0.93 -13.03 -5.79
CA ARG A 28 2.28 -12.50 -6.05
C ARG A 28 2.57 -11.19 -5.31
N ILE A 29 1.91 -10.97 -4.18
CA ILE A 29 2.10 -9.79 -3.35
C ILE A 29 3.20 -10.11 -2.33
N ALA A 30 4.28 -9.33 -2.36
CA ALA A 30 5.36 -9.47 -1.41
C ALA A 30 5.09 -8.67 -0.12
N VAL A 31 5.62 -9.16 1.00
CA VAL A 31 5.78 -8.36 2.22
C VAL A 31 7.24 -7.90 2.26
N PRO A 32 7.53 -6.61 2.53
CA PRO A 32 8.91 -6.16 2.65
C PRO A 32 9.67 -6.92 3.72
N ASP A 33 10.86 -7.40 3.35
CA ASP A 33 11.76 -8.12 4.24
C ASP A 33 12.47 -7.13 5.20
N ALA A 34 11.80 -6.84 6.32
CA ALA A 34 12.28 -6.01 7.41
C ALA A 34 11.82 -6.59 8.75
N ASP A 35 12.59 -6.33 9.80
CA ASP A 35 12.25 -6.78 11.15
C ASP A 35 11.00 -6.03 11.68
N PRO A 36 10.18 -6.66 12.54
CA PRO A 36 8.99 -6.03 13.12
C PRO A 36 9.26 -4.65 13.74
N GLU A 37 10.38 -4.52 14.47
CA GLU A 37 10.81 -3.25 15.10
C GLU A 37 10.98 -2.11 14.08
N VAL A 38 11.34 -2.42 12.84
CA VAL A 38 11.45 -1.40 11.78
C VAL A 38 10.08 -0.82 11.41
N PHE A 39 9.03 -1.63 11.41
CA PHE A 39 7.67 -1.16 11.16
C PHE A 39 7.16 -0.31 12.33
N ASP A 40 7.42 -0.74 13.57
CA ASP A 40 7.06 0.03 14.76
C ASP A 40 7.76 1.40 14.76
N HIS A 41 9.08 1.40 14.53
CA HIS A 41 9.85 2.64 14.42
C HIS A 41 9.41 3.51 13.25
N ALA A 42 8.97 2.95 12.12
CA ALA A 42 8.44 3.73 11.01
C ALA A 42 7.13 4.45 11.39
N GLY A 43 6.26 3.79 12.16
CA GLY A 43 5.07 4.40 12.76
C GLY A 43 5.42 5.62 13.62
N ILE A 44 6.38 5.43 14.53
CA ILE A 44 6.85 6.47 15.46
C ILE A 44 7.55 7.62 14.71
N GLU A 45 8.34 7.30 13.69
CA GLU A 45 9.04 8.27 12.84
C GLU A 45 8.05 9.19 12.14
N ILE A 46 7.10 8.63 11.40
CA ILE A 46 6.15 9.40 10.60
C ILE A 46 5.25 10.26 11.48
N ARG A 47 4.76 9.72 12.60
CA ARG A 47 3.97 10.47 13.58
C ARG A 47 4.78 11.44 14.43
N ARG A 48 6.11 11.37 14.35
CA ARG A 48 7.05 12.17 15.16
C ARG A 48 6.85 11.99 16.67
N THR A 49 6.40 10.82 17.12
CA THR A 49 6.04 10.54 18.52
C THR A 49 7.18 9.97 19.37
N HIS A 50 8.41 9.90 18.86
CA HIS A 50 9.57 9.32 19.56
C HIS A 50 9.74 9.75 21.03
N LYS A 51 9.51 11.03 21.37
CA LYS A 51 9.59 11.49 22.76
C LYS A 51 8.53 10.86 23.67
N ALA A 52 7.31 10.68 23.17
CA ALA A 52 6.22 10.06 23.92
C ALA A 52 6.51 8.57 24.19
N GLU A 53 7.21 7.92 23.26
CA GLU A 53 7.67 6.54 23.37
C GLU A 53 9.00 6.37 24.12
N GLY A 54 9.56 7.45 24.69
CA GLY A 54 10.84 7.41 25.41
C GLY A 54 12.07 7.16 24.52
N LEU A 55 11.94 7.29 23.20
CA LEU A 55 12.99 7.07 22.22
C LEU A 55 13.68 8.37 21.80
N LYS A 56 14.97 8.28 21.48
CA LYS A 56 15.71 9.34 20.80
C LYS A 56 15.34 9.34 19.31
N ARG A 57 15.26 10.52 18.70
CA ARG A 57 15.01 10.66 17.25
C ARG A 57 15.87 9.72 16.39
N LYS A 58 17.17 9.65 16.69
CA LYS A 58 18.13 8.81 15.96
C LYS A 58 17.85 7.30 16.00
N GLN A 59 16.97 6.83 16.89
CA GLN A 59 16.58 5.41 16.98
C GLN A 59 15.49 5.05 15.96
N VAL A 60 14.68 6.03 15.55
CA VAL A 60 13.53 5.81 14.65
C VAL A 60 13.74 6.41 13.27
N GLU A 61 14.64 7.38 13.13
CA GLU A 61 14.90 8.09 11.88
C GLU A 61 15.38 7.14 10.76
N GLY A 62 14.69 7.18 9.63
CA GLY A 62 14.98 6.36 8.45
C GLY A 62 14.33 4.98 8.45
N ALA A 63 13.52 4.64 9.45
CA ALA A 63 12.79 3.38 9.53
C ALA A 63 11.77 3.24 8.38
N TRP A 64 10.95 4.26 8.12
CA TRP A 64 10.02 4.25 6.99
C TRP A 64 10.75 4.16 5.65
N ALA A 65 11.84 4.92 5.51
CA ALA A 65 12.68 4.84 4.32
C ALA A 65 13.27 3.43 4.11
N MET A 66 13.57 2.71 5.19
CA MET A 66 14.02 1.32 5.12
C MET A 66 12.90 0.39 4.63
N VAL A 67 11.67 0.51 5.15
CA VAL A 67 10.50 -0.24 4.64
C VAL A 67 10.31 0.01 3.15
N CYS A 68 10.30 1.27 2.70
CA CYS A 68 10.17 1.64 1.29
C CYS A 68 11.29 1.03 0.42
N ARG A 69 12.55 1.08 0.89
CA ARG A 69 13.68 0.45 0.19
C ARG A 69 13.50 -1.07 0.06
N ARG A 70 13.00 -1.75 1.10
CA ARG A 70 12.74 -3.19 1.07
C ARG A 70 11.61 -3.54 0.09
N ALA A 71 10.54 -2.76 0.08
CA ALA A 71 9.47 -2.90 -0.92
C ALA A 71 10.00 -2.72 -2.35
N HIS A 72 10.87 -1.73 -2.59
CA HIS A 72 11.51 -1.57 -3.90
C HIS A 72 12.36 -2.78 -4.31
N LYS A 73 13.15 -3.32 -3.37
CA LYS A 73 14.02 -4.49 -3.58
C LYS A 73 13.24 -5.77 -3.87
N ALA A 74 12.01 -5.91 -3.36
CA ALA A 74 11.16 -7.08 -3.60
C ALA A 74 10.82 -7.30 -5.08
N LYS A 75 10.92 -6.26 -5.93
CA LYS A 75 10.61 -6.32 -7.37
C LYS A 75 9.19 -6.83 -7.72
N SER A 76 8.30 -6.90 -6.73
CA SER A 76 6.90 -7.26 -6.88
C SER A 76 5.96 -6.17 -6.38
N ASP A 77 4.67 -6.36 -6.60
CA ASP A 77 3.62 -5.63 -5.89
C ASP A 77 3.74 -5.97 -4.39
N CYS A 78 3.55 -4.99 -3.51
CA CYS A 78 3.84 -5.15 -2.07
C CYS A 78 2.63 -4.82 -1.20
N PHE A 79 2.51 -5.52 -0.08
CA PHE A 79 1.58 -5.21 1.01
C PHE A 79 2.37 -4.78 2.25
N VAL A 80 1.94 -3.68 2.86
CA VAL A 80 2.51 -3.16 4.11
C VAL A 80 1.38 -2.71 5.02
N SER A 81 1.34 -3.25 6.24
CA SER A 81 0.41 -2.85 7.28
C SER A 81 1.07 -1.82 8.19
N MET A 82 0.49 -0.62 8.29
CA MET A 82 0.93 0.44 9.19
C MET A 82 -0.24 0.95 10.03
N PRO A 83 -0.70 0.20 11.06
CA PRO A 83 -1.80 0.62 11.92
C PRO A 83 -1.53 1.97 12.58
N ALA A 84 -0.28 2.20 13.02
CA ALA A 84 0.16 3.45 13.61
C ALA A 84 -0.08 4.68 12.72
N PHE A 85 -0.21 4.52 11.40
CA PHE A 85 -0.49 5.62 10.48
C PHE A 85 -1.93 6.14 10.54
N PHE A 86 -2.85 5.43 11.21
CA PHE A 86 -4.26 5.81 11.26
C PHE A 86 -4.48 7.24 11.77
N ASP A 87 -3.76 7.63 12.82
CA ASP A 87 -3.85 8.97 13.43
C ASP A 87 -2.88 10.00 12.83
N ALA A 88 -2.26 9.69 11.69
CA ALA A 88 -1.32 10.62 11.06
C ALA A 88 -2.04 11.88 10.56
N THR A 89 -1.42 13.05 10.75
CA THR A 89 -1.90 14.30 10.13
C THR A 89 -1.72 14.26 8.62
N SER A 90 -2.38 15.17 7.89
CA SER A 90 -2.24 15.26 6.43
C SER A 90 -0.78 15.46 5.98
N GLU A 91 0.02 16.25 6.71
CA GLU A 91 1.43 16.46 6.42
C GLU A 91 2.26 15.19 6.67
N GLN A 92 1.93 14.42 7.71
CA GLN A 92 2.59 13.16 8.02
C GLN A 92 2.26 12.08 6.99
N ALA A 93 0.99 11.99 6.58
CA ALA A 93 0.53 11.12 5.51
C ALA A 93 1.21 11.47 4.17
N ALA A 94 1.29 12.76 3.83
CA ALA A 94 1.99 13.22 2.63
C ALA A 94 3.48 12.83 2.65
N LEU A 95 4.16 13.06 3.78
CA LEU A 95 5.56 12.66 3.97
C LEU A 95 5.76 11.15 3.79
N ALA A 96 4.85 10.33 4.31
CA ALA A 96 4.91 8.88 4.15
C ALA A 96 4.74 8.48 2.68
N LEU A 97 3.79 9.10 1.96
CA LEU A 97 3.54 8.84 0.54
C LEU A 97 4.72 9.26 -0.37
N ASP A 98 5.45 10.32 -0.01
CA ASP A 98 6.65 10.76 -0.76
C ASP A 98 7.71 9.65 -0.85
N GLY A 99 7.86 8.85 0.22
CA GLY A 99 8.76 7.70 0.27
C GLY A 99 8.38 6.56 -0.69
N LEU A 100 7.17 6.58 -1.26
CA LEU A 100 6.63 5.55 -2.16
C LEU A 100 6.70 5.95 -3.64
N ALA A 101 7.52 6.95 -3.98
CA ALA A 101 7.73 7.39 -5.34
C ALA A 101 8.07 6.21 -6.28
N GLY A 102 7.33 6.11 -7.39
CA GLY A 102 7.48 5.02 -8.36
C GLY A 102 6.53 3.84 -8.18
N PHE A 103 5.83 3.75 -7.04
CA PHE A 103 4.69 2.85 -6.87
C PHE A 103 3.37 3.49 -7.33
N LYS A 104 2.38 2.64 -7.63
CA LYS A 104 0.97 2.98 -7.58
C LYS A 104 0.48 2.61 -6.18
N VAL A 105 0.32 3.61 -5.32
CA VAL A 105 -0.21 3.40 -3.97
C VAL A 105 -1.71 3.17 -4.04
N VAL A 106 -2.17 2.13 -3.35
CA VAL A 106 -3.57 1.78 -3.11
C VAL A 106 -3.73 1.66 -1.60
N LEU A 107 -4.69 2.40 -1.04
CA LEU A 107 -4.98 2.38 0.38
C LEU A 107 -5.99 1.27 0.68
N VAL A 108 -5.65 0.43 1.65
CA VAL A 108 -6.55 -0.56 2.25
C VAL A 108 -6.84 -0.06 3.66
N VAL A 109 -7.96 0.61 3.86
CA VAL A 109 -8.32 1.21 5.14
C VAL A 109 -9.27 0.28 5.88
N THR A 110 -8.94 -0.15 7.10
CA THR A 110 -9.95 -0.76 7.98
C THR A 110 -10.49 0.31 8.92
N SER A 111 -11.82 0.44 8.97
CA SER A 111 -12.51 1.42 9.81
C SER A 111 -13.93 0.95 10.10
N GLY A 112 -14.41 1.17 11.33
CA GLY A 112 -15.75 0.78 11.75
C GLY A 112 -16.77 1.91 11.75
N PHE A 113 -17.99 1.58 12.15
CA PHE A 113 -19.04 2.59 12.39
C PHE A 113 -18.66 3.60 13.48
N ALA A 114 -17.81 3.19 14.43
CA ALA A 114 -17.40 4.03 15.56
C ALA A 114 -16.27 5.00 15.23
N VAL A 115 -15.44 4.68 14.23
CA VAL A 115 -14.24 5.47 13.89
C VAL A 115 -14.23 5.70 12.38
N PRO A 116 -14.41 6.94 11.91
CA PRO A 116 -14.41 7.22 10.48
C PRO A 116 -13.04 6.94 9.85
N PRO A 117 -12.99 6.60 8.55
CA PRO A 117 -11.73 6.50 7.81
C PRO A 117 -10.86 7.75 7.96
N PRO A 118 -9.53 7.63 8.00
CA PRO A 118 -8.66 8.75 8.29
C PRO A 118 -8.57 9.69 7.06
N ALA A 119 -9.29 10.81 7.13
CA ALA A 119 -9.43 11.78 6.04
C ALA A 119 -8.08 12.35 5.54
N ALA A 120 -7.09 12.41 6.43
CA ALA A 120 -5.71 12.80 6.13
C ALA A 120 -5.11 11.96 4.99
N TRP A 121 -5.43 10.67 4.92
CA TRP A 121 -4.96 9.77 3.87
C TRP A 121 -5.85 9.80 2.63
N LEU A 122 -7.17 9.82 2.83
CA LEU A 122 -8.14 9.71 1.75
C LEU A 122 -8.04 10.87 0.75
N SER A 123 -7.73 12.07 1.23
CA SER A 123 -7.59 13.27 0.40
C SER A 123 -6.32 13.30 -0.47
N LEU A 124 -5.32 12.48 -0.15
CA LEU A 124 -4.01 12.47 -0.82
C LEU A 124 -3.91 11.45 -1.95
N VAL A 125 -4.89 10.56 -2.08
CA VAL A 125 -4.97 9.57 -3.15
C VAL A 125 -6.27 9.73 -3.94
N LYS A 126 -6.29 9.20 -5.15
CA LYS A 126 -7.52 9.17 -5.95
C LYS A 126 -8.52 8.20 -5.31
N ALA A 127 -9.80 8.56 -5.34
CA ALA A 127 -10.87 7.74 -4.78
C ALA A 127 -10.91 6.30 -5.34
N ASP A 128 -10.53 6.11 -6.61
CA ASP A 128 -10.42 4.79 -7.25
C ASP A 128 -9.27 3.91 -6.72
N ARG A 129 -8.51 4.40 -5.73
CA ARG A 129 -7.39 3.70 -5.09
C ARG A 129 -7.57 3.56 -3.58
N VAL A 130 -8.78 3.80 -3.09
CA VAL A 130 -9.13 3.66 -1.68
C VAL A 130 -10.11 2.52 -1.57
N HIS A 131 -9.79 1.55 -0.72
CA HIS A 131 -10.70 0.48 -0.33
C HIS A 131 -10.90 0.58 1.18
N VAL A 132 -12.11 0.94 1.59
CA VAL A 132 -12.50 0.94 3.00
C VAL A 132 -13.16 -0.39 3.31
N LEU A 133 -12.62 -1.08 4.31
CA LEU A 133 -13.06 -2.37 4.83
C LEU A 133 -13.57 -2.18 6.27
N PRO A 134 -14.43 -3.08 6.77
CA PRO A 134 -14.81 -3.09 8.18
C PRO A 134 -13.57 -3.19 9.11
N ASP A 135 -13.67 -2.59 10.30
CA ASP A 135 -12.73 -2.86 11.40
C ASP A 135 -12.93 -4.28 11.97
N ASN A 136 -12.01 -4.71 12.82
CA ASN A 136 -12.00 -6.03 13.46
C ASN A 136 -12.08 -7.21 12.48
N LEU A 137 -11.59 -7.02 11.26
CA LEU A 137 -11.59 -8.05 10.23
C LEU A 137 -10.54 -9.12 10.57
N PRO A 138 -10.88 -10.42 10.61
CA PRO A 138 -9.89 -11.47 10.82
C PRO A 138 -8.79 -11.41 9.76
N ASP A 139 -7.54 -11.72 10.13
CA ASP A 139 -6.38 -11.62 9.23
C ASP A 139 -6.56 -12.40 7.92
N GLU A 140 -7.19 -13.59 7.99
CA GLU A 140 -7.51 -14.40 6.81
C GLU A 140 -8.45 -13.66 5.84
N MET A 141 -9.49 -13.02 6.40
CA MET A 141 -10.43 -12.22 5.61
C MET A 141 -9.76 -10.96 5.07
N LEU A 142 -8.91 -10.29 5.85
CA LEU A 142 -8.13 -9.16 5.38
C LEU A 142 -7.21 -9.56 4.23
N ALA A 143 -6.51 -10.69 4.34
CA ALA A 143 -5.64 -11.21 3.29
C ALA A 143 -6.42 -11.52 2.01
N ALA A 144 -7.60 -12.12 2.13
CA ALA A 144 -8.49 -12.38 1.01
C ALA A 144 -8.97 -11.08 0.32
N GLN A 145 -9.28 -10.04 1.10
CA GLN A 145 -9.65 -8.72 0.55
C GLN A 145 -8.45 -8.05 -0.16
N VAL A 146 -7.27 -8.10 0.44
CA VAL A 146 -6.04 -7.57 -0.16
C VAL A 146 -5.74 -8.27 -1.50
N ALA A 147 -5.86 -9.61 -1.55
CA ALA A 147 -5.69 -10.38 -2.77
C ALA A 147 -6.72 -10.01 -3.84
N ARG A 148 -7.99 -9.83 -3.45
CA ARG A 148 -9.07 -9.37 -4.34
C ARG A 148 -8.78 -7.99 -4.93
N ILE A 149 -8.35 -7.04 -4.09
CA ILE A 149 -7.99 -5.68 -4.51
C ILE A 149 -6.83 -5.71 -5.52
N ALA A 150 -5.79 -6.50 -5.24
CA ALA A 150 -4.67 -6.67 -6.14
C ALA A 150 -5.09 -7.26 -7.49
N LEU A 151 -6.02 -8.22 -7.50
CA LEU A 151 -6.56 -8.81 -8.73
C LEU A 151 -7.32 -7.78 -9.58
N ILE A 152 -8.22 -7.00 -8.97
CA ILE A 152 -8.96 -5.92 -9.64
C ILE A 152 -7.98 -4.92 -10.30
N GLU A 153 -6.90 -4.61 -9.59
CA GLU A 153 -5.86 -3.70 -10.08
C GLU A 153 -5.02 -4.28 -11.24
N GLU A 154 -4.74 -5.58 -11.21
CA GLU A 154 -4.08 -6.28 -12.31
C GLU A 154 -5.00 -6.40 -13.53
N GLU A 155 -6.28 -6.72 -13.35
CA GLU A 155 -7.28 -6.72 -14.44
C GLU A 155 -7.34 -5.35 -15.13
N ALA A 156 -7.48 -4.27 -14.35
CA ALA A 156 -7.50 -2.91 -14.89
C ALA A 156 -6.19 -2.54 -15.63
N ARG A 157 -5.05 -3.11 -15.22
CA ARG A 157 -3.76 -2.96 -15.90
C ARG A 157 -3.74 -3.74 -17.22
N LEU A 158 -4.23 -4.97 -17.24
CA LEU A 158 -4.31 -5.82 -18.42
C LEU A 158 -5.25 -5.23 -19.47
N ASP A 159 -6.41 -4.73 -19.07
CA ASP A 159 -7.36 -4.08 -19.98
C ASP A 159 -6.74 -2.87 -20.69
N LYS A 160 -6.02 -2.03 -19.93
CA LYS A 160 -5.30 -0.88 -20.50
C LYS A 160 -4.22 -1.33 -21.50
N ARG A 161 -3.53 -2.44 -21.23
CA ARG A 161 -2.52 -3.02 -22.14
C ARG A 161 -3.18 -3.55 -23.41
N LEU A 162 -4.25 -4.33 -23.29
CA LEU A 162 -5.02 -4.88 -24.40
C LEU A 162 -5.57 -3.78 -25.31
N ALA A 163 -6.18 -2.73 -24.71
CA ALA A 163 -6.67 -1.58 -25.45
C ALA A 163 -5.56 -0.88 -26.25
N LYS A 164 -4.36 -0.72 -25.66
CA LYS A 164 -3.20 -0.13 -26.34
C LYS A 164 -2.73 -0.98 -27.52
N ILE A 165 -2.65 -2.31 -27.34
CA ILE A 165 -2.26 -3.24 -28.41
C ILE A 165 -3.28 -3.20 -29.55
N SER A 166 -4.57 -3.24 -29.24
CA SER A 166 -5.66 -3.15 -30.22
C SER A 166 -5.59 -1.87 -31.05
N ARG A 167 -5.36 -0.72 -30.41
CA ARG A 167 -5.16 0.57 -31.11
C ARG A 167 -3.95 0.55 -32.04
N ARG A 168 -2.82 -0.01 -31.59
CA ARG A 168 -1.60 -0.12 -32.40
C ARG A 168 -1.81 -1.01 -33.63
N ARG A 169 -2.52 -2.14 -33.46
CA ARG A 169 -2.87 -3.04 -34.57
C ARG A 169 -3.71 -2.33 -35.63
N LYS A 170 -4.73 -1.57 -35.22
CA LYS A 170 -5.56 -0.77 -36.15
C LYS A 170 -4.73 0.25 -36.94
N GLN A 171 -3.79 0.93 -36.29
CA GLN A 171 -2.90 1.91 -36.96
C GLN A 171 -1.97 1.26 -37.98
N VAL A 172 -1.38 0.10 -37.66
CA VAL A 172 -0.52 -0.64 -38.58
C VAL A 172 -1.31 -1.11 -39.80
N ASN A 173 -2.50 -1.70 -39.59
CA ASN A 173 -3.36 -2.14 -40.69
C ASN A 173 -3.73 -0.97 -41.63
N LYS A 174 -4.04 0.21 -41.06
CA LYS A 174 -4.33 1.40 -41.86
C LYS A 174 -3.14 1.85 -42.72
N ARG A 175 -1.91 1.70 -42.22
CA ARG A 175 -0.68 2.04 -42.97
C ARG A 175 -0.33 1.02 -44.05
N LEU A 176 -0.66 -0.26 -43.84
CA LEU A 176 -0.42 -1.31 -44.83
C LEU A 176 -1.45 -1.30 -45.96
N ALA A 177 -2.63 -0.72 -45.72
CA ALA A 177 -3.70 -0.56 -46.70
C ALA A 177 -3.64 0.77 -47.49
N ALA A 178 -2.61 1.60 -47.24
CA ALA A 178 -2.35 2.87 -47.91
C ALA A 178 -1.05 2.75 -48.71
#